data_AF-A0A559MDE6-F1
#
_entry.id   AF-A0A559MDE6-F1
#
_cell.length_a   1.000
_cell.length_b   1.000
_cell.length_c   1.000
_cell.angle_alpha   90.00
_cell.angle_beta   90.00
_cell.angle_gamma   90.00
#
_symmetry.space_group_name_H-M   'P 1'
#
loop_
_entity.id
_entity.type
_entity.pdbx_description
1 polymer ?
#
loop_
_entity_poly.entity_id
_entity_poly.type
_entity_poly.pdbx_seq_one_letter_code
_entity_poly.pdbx_strand_id
1 'polypeptide(L)'
;VLSVLSCLLTVGLLAWAFLIPDGTAVLALGTISLASSIVGYASWWSPVLTTRIFPAIVPPGDVIIRTREGAFILVKCNENVARELYTGTEECNYYVSTQAYRFLVGLGTFLLMVSVVLLGNCNFTMQAAIGVSYIVLNGAFWVVSLLKKDKFWDLSAYKVEDITPNDAKNAHLNSTDTFEGIASFTRTMWYSIRETKRIDWVKKSGAAPTTPQWDEWLNLAEQEAQNGNREWSAVQQREKIVGQVDRVVSHDAAPVDNLEQHVPAVEVQLPATR
;
A
#
# COMPACT_ATOMS: atom_id res chain seq x y z
N VAL A 1 22.60 -2.30 2.43
CA VAL A 1 23.55 -1.91 3.50
C VAL A 1 23.50 -2.89 4.67
N LEU A 2 22.35 -3.10 5.31
CA LEU A 2 22.25 -3.99 6.47
C LEU A 2 22.71 -5.43 6.18
N SER A 3 22.36 -5.98 5.01
CA SER A 3 22.83 -7.30 4.57
C SER A 3 24.35 -7.39 4.34
N VAL A 4 24.99 -6.26 3.99
CA VAL A 4 26.46 -6.20 3.84
C VAL A 4 27.11 -6.16 5.22
N LEU A 5 26.54 -5.38 6.15
CA LEU A 5 27.00 -5.33 7.55
C LEU A 5 26.83 -6.69 8.23
N SER A 6 25.72 -7.39 8.01
CA SER A 6 25.54 -8.75 8.55
C SER A 6 26.56 -9.72 7.97
N CYS A 7 26.89 -9.62 6.67
CA CYS A 7 27.93 -10.42 6.06
C CYS A 7 29.31 -10.16 6.71
N LEU A 8 29.69 -8.89 6.88
CA LEU A 8 30.95 -8.51 7.55
C LEU A 8 31.00 -8.99 9.00
N LEU A 9 29.88 -8.89 9.71
CA LEU A 9 29.77 -9.39 11.08
C LEU A 9 29.96 -10.90 11.15
N THR A 10 29.35 -11.66 10.24
CA THR A 10 29.55 -13.12 10.15
C THR A 10 31.00 -13.48 9.86
N VAL A 11 31.67 -12.75 8.96
CA VAL A 11 33.12 -12.93 8.69
C VAL A 11 33.95 -12.65 9.95
N GLY A 12 33.62 -11.58 10.69
CA GLY A 12 34.27 -11.26 11.96
C GLY A 12 34.10 -12.35 13.02
N LEU A 13 32.87 -12.88 13.18
CA LEU A 13 32.59 -13.98 14.09
C LEU A 13 33.31 -15.28 13.69
N LEU A 14 33.41 -15.57 12.40
CA LEU A 14 34.18 -16.71 11.90
C LEU A 14 35.67 -16.57 12.20
N ALA A 15 36.27 -15.40 11.93
CA ALA A 15 37.66 -15.13 12.27
C ALA A 15 37.90 -15.27 13.78
N TRP A 16 36.97 -14.76 14.60
CA TRP A 16 37.04 -14.90 16.06
C TRP A 16 36.93 -16.36 16.53
N ALA A 17 36.09 -17.18 15.89
CA ALA A 17 35.98 -18.61 16.18
C ALA A 17 37.28 -19.38 15.92
N PHE A 18 38.02 -19.01 14.86
CA PHE A 18 39.36 -19.57 14.59
C PHE A 18 40.40 -19.18 15.64
N LEU A 19 40.28 -17.99 16.24
CA LEU A 19 41.20 -17.51 17.26
C LEU A 19 40.99 -18.16 18.64
N ILE A 20 39.77 -18.60 18.97
CA ILE A 20 39.42 -19.27 20.24
C ILE A 20 39.35 -20.82 20.08
N PRO A 21 40.13 -21.37 19.14
CA PRO A 21 39.97 -22.70 18.52
C PRO A 21 38.65 -23.46 18.78
N ASP A 22 37.49 -22.84 18.50
CA ASP A 22 36.19 -23.49 18.67
C ASP A 22 35.72 -24.08 17.34
N GLY A 23 36.10 -25.34 17.09
CA GLY A 23 35.75 -26.06 15.87
C GLY A 23 34.24 -26.24 15.68
N THR A 24 33.48 -26.37 16.77
CA THR A 24 32.03 -26.50 16.70
C THR A 24 31.35 -25.20 16.27
N ALA A 25 31.86 -24.05 16.73
CA ALA A 25 31.35 -22.74 16.32
C ALA A 25 31.64 -22.44 14.86
N VAL A 26 32.82 -22.84 14.35
CA VAL A 26 33.15 -22.71 12.92
C VAL A 26 32.18 -23.52 12.06
N LEU A 27 31.91 -24.78 12.42
CA LEU A 27 30.96 -25.62 11.69
C LEU A 27 29.53 -25.06 11.77
N ALA A 28 29.10 -24.60 12.95
CA ALA A 28 27.78 -24.00 13.12
C ALA A 28 27.62 -22.74 12.23
N LEU A 29 28.55 -21.78 12.31
CA LEU A 29 28.53 -20.55 11.52
C LEU A 29 28.62 -20.81 10.01
N GLY A 30 29.45 -21.76 9.59
CA GLY A 30 29.56 -22.18 8.20
C GLY A 30 28.24 -22.77 7.69
N THR A 31 27.59 -23.62 8.48
CA THR A 31 26.32 -24.27 8.12
C THR A 31 25.17 -23.25 8.07
N ILE A 32 25.10 -22.29 9.00
CA ILE A 32 24.12 -21.18 8.98
C ILE A 32 24.32 -20.31 7.74
N SER A 33 25.57 -19.98 7.40
CA SER A 33 25.90 -19.15 6.24
C SER A 33 25.50 -19.84 4.93
N LEU A 34 25.73 -21.14 4.84
CA LEU A 34 25.31 -21.95 3.70
C LEU A 34 23.79 -22.02 3.59
N ALA A 35 23.09 -22.29 4.71
CA ALA A 35 21.64 -22.32 4.76
C ALA A 35 21.02 -20.99 4.30
N SER A 36 21.56 -19.86 4.81
CA SER A 36 21.10 -18.52 4.41
C SER A 36 21.34 -18.23 2.93
N SER A 37 22.46 -18.70 2.36
CA SER A 37 22.77 -18.54 0.93
C SER A 37 21.83 -19.36 0.05
N ILE A 38 21.53 -20.61 0.44
CA ILE A 38 20.59 -21.49 -0.26
C ILE A 38 19.18 -20.90 -0.27
N VAL A 39 18.69 -20.46 0.89
CA VAL A 39 17.36 -19.83 1.01
C VAL A 39 17.33 -18.51 0.23
N GLY A 40 18.37 -17.69 0.33
CA GLY A 40 18.48 -16.43 -0.43
C GLY A 40 18.42 -16.65 -1.94
N TYR A 41 19.12 -17.67 -2.45
CA TYR A 41 19.05 -18.05 -3.87
C TYR A 41 17.65 -18.57 -4.26
N ALA A 42 17.04 -19.40 -3.41
CA ALA A 42 15.68 -19.90 -3.64
C ALA A 42 14.65 -18.76 -3.67
N SER A 43 14.84 -17.74 -2.82
CA SER A 43 14.00 -16.55 -2.76
C SER A 43 14.38 -15.46 -3.76
N TRP A 44 15.22 -15.73 -4.75
CA TRP A 44 15.52 -14.76 -5.79
C TRP A 44 14.31 -14.63 -6.73
N TRP A 45 13.73 -13.42 -6.79
CA TRP A 45 12.59 -13.11 -7.63
C TRP A 45 12.76 -11.79 -8.37
N SER A 46 12.02 -11.65 -9.47
CA SER A 46 11.83 -10.38 -10.18
C SER A 46 10.34 -10.13 -10.38
N PRO A 47 9.85 -8.89 -10.25
CA PRO A 47 8.44 -8.58 -10.48
C PRO A 47 8.07 -8.81 -11.95
N VAL A 48 6.91 -9.41 -12.20
CA VAL A 48 6.35 -9.52 -13.55
C VAL A 48 5.39 -8.38 -13.79
N LEU A 49 5.83 -7.39 -14.56
CA LEU A 49 4.98 -6.29 -14.98
C LEU A 49 4.01 -6.79 -16.04
N THR A 50 2.73 -6.49 -15.86
CA THR A 50 1.70 -6.88 -16.84
C THR A 50 1.94 -6.11 -18.15
N THR A 51 2.50 -6.78 -19.16
CA THR A 51 2.73 -6.19 -20.49
C THR A 51 1.58 -6.49 -21.44
N ARG A 52 1.50 -5.74 -22.51
CA ARG A 52 0.38 -5.84 -23.45
C ARG A 52 0.75 -6.78 -24.59
N ILE A 53 -0.16 -7.70 -24.90
CA ILE A 53 0.04 -8.68 -25.97
C ILE A 53 -0.30 -8.07 -27.36
N PHE A 54 -1.31 -7.19 -27.44
CA PHE A 54 -1.80 -6.62 -28.71
C PHE A 54 -1.72 -5.08 -28.75
N PRO A 55 -1.21 -4.43 -29.81
CA PRO A 55 -0.99 -2.97 -29.85
C PRO A 55 -2.19 -2.14 -30.38
N ALA A 56 -3.42 -2.36 -29.92
CA ALA A 56 -4.58 -1.52 -30.31
C ALA A 56 -4.59 -0.13 -29.63
N ILE A 57 -5.30 0.87 -30.15
CA ILE A 57 -5.43 2.15 -29.44
C ILE A 57 -6.35 1.95 -28.22
N VAL A 58 -5.90 2.37 -27.04
CA VAL A 58 -6.66 2.28 -25.78
C VAL A 58 -6.93 3.68 -25.22
N PRO A 59 -8.06 3.88 -24.52
CA PRO A 59 -8.31 5.13 -23.82
C PRO A 59 -7.26 5.39 -22.73
N PRO A 60 -7.16 6.62 -22.22
CA PRO A 60 -6.33 6.96 -21.06
C PRO A 60 -6.66 6.09 -19.85
N GLY A 61 -5.65 5.73 -19.07
CA GLY A 61 -5.76 4.86 -17.90
C GLY A 61 -5.97 5.65 -16.61
N ASP A 62 -6.77 6.70 -16.63
CA ASP A 62 -6.97 7.54 -15.45
C ASP A 62 -7.53 6.72 -14.28
N VAL A 63 -6.91 6.82 -13.10
CA VAL A 63 -7.31 6.08 -11.91
C VAL A 63 -7.83 7.03 -10.84
N ILE A 64 -8.95 6.66 -10.20
CA ILE A 64 -9.52 7.40 -9.08
C ILE A 64 -9.50 6.52 -7.85
N ILE A 65 -8.87 7.02 -6.80
CA ILE A 65 -8.75 6.34 -5.52
C ILE A 65 -9.63 7.07 -4.51
N ARG A 66 -10.61 6.35 -3.95
CA ARG A 66 -11.42 6.82 -2.83
C ARG A 66 -10.79 6.33 -1.53
N THR A 67 -10.44 7.25 -0.64
CA THR A 67 -9.97 6.90 0.71
C THR A 67 -11.14 6.61 1.65
N ARG A 68 -10.86 5.92 2.76
CA ARG A 68 -11.86 5.66 3.81
C ARG A 68 -12.35 6.95 4.49
N GLU A 69 -11.52 7.98 4.50
CA GLU A 69 -11.84 9.31 5.05
C GLU A 69 -12.68 10.16 4.09
N GLY A 70 -13.07 9.63 2.92
CA GLY A 70 -13.89 10.35 1.94
C GLY A 70 -13.12 11.35 1.08
N ALA A 71 -11.79 11.21 0.98
CA ALA A 71 -10.98 11.94 0.01
C ALA A 71 -10.94 11.20 -1.33
N PHE A 72 -10.78 11.96 -2.41
CA PHE A 72 -10.60 11.43 -3.76
C PHE A 72 -9.24 11.87 -4.30
N ILE A 73 -8.50 10.91 -4.86
CA ILE A 73 -7.23 11.14 -5.53
C ILE A 73 -7.42 10.73 -6.98
N LEU A 74 -7.31 11.71 -7.89
CA LEU A 74 -7.32 11.47 -9.33
C LEU A 74 -5.89 11.43 -9.84
N VAL A 75 -5.51 10.30 -10.42
CA VAL A 75 -4.21 10.08 -11.06
C VAL A 75 -4.43 10.05 -12.56
N LYS A 76 -3.98 11.10 -13.25
CA LYS A 76 -3.95 11.14 -14.71
C LYS A 76 -2.74 10.37 -15.20
N CYS A 77 -2.95 9.25 -15.88
CA CYS A 77 -1.84 8.44 -16.37
C CYS A 77 -2.20 7.65 -17.63
N ASN A 78 -1.17 7.22 -18.34
CA ASN A 78 -1.32 6.33 -19.48
C ASN A 78 -1.75 4.94 -18.99
N GLU A 79 -2.51 4.21 -19.81
CA GLU A 79 -2.99 2.85 -19.49
C GLU A 79 -1.86 1.89 -19.06
N ASN A 80 -0.66 2.02 -19.63
CA ASN A 80 0.48 1.20 -19.21
C ASN A 80 0.89 1.46 -17.75
N VAL A 81 0.94 2.73 -17.34
CA VAL A 81 1.28 3.12 -15.97
C VAL A 81 0.16 2.68 -15.01
N ALA A 82 -1.09 2.88 -15.42
CA ALA A 82 -2.25 2.46 -14.65
C ALA A 82 -2.22 0.95 -14.37
N ARG A 83 -1.94 0.18 -15.41
CA ARG A 83 -1.89 -1.28 -15.36
C ARG A 83 -0.69 -1.83 -14.62
N GLU A 84 0.45 -1.14 -14.64
CA GLU A 84 1.63 -1.55 -13.87
C GLU A 84 1.48 -1.24 -12.37
N LEU A 85 0.94 -0.07 -12.03
CA LEU A 85 0.91 0.42 -10.64
C LEU A 85 -0.38 0.09 -9.88
N TYR A 86 -1.53 0.02 -10.56
CA TYR A 86 -2.84 -0.10 -9.90
C TYR A 86 -3.60 -1.37 -10.27
N THR A 87 -3.42 -1.89 -11.48
CA THR A 87 -4.13 -3.09 -11.97
C THR A 87 -3.21 -4.30 -12.15
N GLY A 88 -1.93 -4.15 -11.80
CA GLY A 88 -0.90 -5.16 -12.04
C GLY A 88 -1.15 -6.41 -11.21
N THR A 89 -0.93 -7.58 -11.81
CA THR A 89 -0.90 -8.83 -11.05
C THR A 89 0.34 -8.85 -10.16
N GLU A 90 0.19 -9.14 -8.88
CA GLU A 90 1.28 -9.31 -7.91
C GLU A 90 2.08 -10.62 -8.14
N GLU A 91 2.31 -10.99 -9.40
CA GLU A 91 3.04 -12.19 -9.73
C GLU A 91 4.55 -11.91 -9.75
N CYS A 92 5.25 -12.64 -8.89
CA CYS A 92 6.71 -12.64 -8.86
C CYS A 92 7.23 -13.82 -9.68
N ASN A 93 8.09 -13.55 -10.66
CA ASN A 93 8.81 -14.60 -11.35
C ASN A 93 10.01 -15.00 -10.51
N TYR A 94 9.92 -16.16 -9.86
CA TYR A 94 11.03 -16.76 -9.16
C TYR A 94 12.00 -17.36 -10.17
N TYR A 95 13.28 -17.08 -10.02
CA TYR A 95 14.30 -17.63 -10.91
C TYR A 95 14.39 -19.17 -10.78
N VAL A 96 14.09 -19.66 -9.58
CA VAL A 96 14.06 -21.09 -9.27
C VAL A 96 12.65 -21.64 -9.50
N SER A 97 12.54 -22.78 -10.19
CA SER A 97 11.26 -23.46 -10.41
C SER A 97 10.60 -23.90 -9.09
N THR A 98 9.28 -24.01 -9.08
CA THR A 98 8.51 -24.31 -7.86
C THR A 98 8.97 -25.57 -7.12
N GLN A 99 9.38 -26.63 -7.85
CA GLN A 99 9.86 -27.87 -7.23
C GLN A 99 11.25 -27.71 -6.63
N ALA A 100 12.17 -27.05 -7.36
CA ALA A 100 13.50 -26.76 -6.85
C ALA A 100 13.44 -25.80 -5.66
N TYR A 101 12.52 -24.82 -5.66
CA TYR A 101 12.28 -23.92 -4.53
C TYR A 101 11.90 -24.71 -3.28
N ARG A 102 10.90 -25.59 -3.36
CA ARG A 102 10.47 -26.43 -2.23
C ARG A 102 11.61 -27.27 -1.67
N PHE A 103 12.40 -27.87 -2.56
CA PHE A 103 13.56 -28.66 -2.16
C PHE A 103 14.64 -27.80 -1.47
N LEU A 104 15.02 -26.67 -2.06
CA LEU A 104 16.05 -25.77 -1.50
C LEU A 104 15.63 -25.18 -0.15
N VAL A 105 14.36 -24.79 0.02
CA VAL A 105 13.82 -24.32 1.30
C VAL A 105 13.83 -25.43 2.35
N GLY A 106 13.46 -26.66 1.95
CA GLY A 106 13.55 -27.84 2.82
C GLY A 106 15.00 -28.12 3.26
N LEU A 107 15.94 -28.10 2.32
CA LEU A 107 17.36 -28.27 2.58
C LEU A 107 17.91 -27.16 3.49
N GLY A 108 17.56 -25.90 3.24
CA GLY A 108 17.95 -24.76 4.06
C GLY A 108 17.44 -24.89 5.50
N THR A 109 16.19 -25.31 5.68
CA THR A 109 15.59 -25.53 7.00
C THR A 109 16.28 -26.67 7.76
N PHE A 110 16.60 -27.76 7.06
CA PHE A 110 17.35 -28.88 7.64
C PHE A 110 18.75 -28.46 8.11
N LEU A 111 19.48 -27.73 7.28
CA LEU A 111 20.80 -27.20 7.64
C LEU A 111 20.73 -26.23 8.81
N LEU A 112 19.66 -25.43 8.92
CA LEU A 112 19.41 -24.55 10.04
C LEU A 112 19.22 -25.36 11.34
N MET A 113 18.42 -26.43 11.32
CA MET A 113 18.25 -27.31 12.48
C MET A 113 19.58 -27.94 12.94
N VAL A 114 20.39 -28.46 12.00
CA VAL A 114 21.72 -28.99 12.30
C VAL A 114 22.61 -27.91 12.92
N SER A 115 22.56 -26.69 12.39
CA SER A 115 23.34 -25.57 12.91
C SER A 115 22.99 -25.19 14.34
N VAL A 116 21.70 -25.21 14.69
CA VAL A 116 21.24 -24.90 16.06
C VAL A 116 21.75 -25.93 17.05
N VAL A 117 21.75 -27.22 16.68
CA VAL A 117 22.31 -28.28 17.52
C VAL A 117 23.82 -28.11 17.71
N LEU A 118 24.56 -27.78 16.64
CA LEU A 118 25.99 -27.50 16.73
C LEU A 118 26.28 -26.27 17.62
N LEU A 119 25.47 -25.22 17.49
CA LEU A 119 25.59 -24.00 18.29
C LEU A 119 25.38 -24.26 19.79
N GLY A 120 24.45 -25.16 20.14
CA GLY A 120 24.22 -25.56 21.52
C GLY A 120 25.38 -26.32 22.17
N ASN A 121 26.31 -26.83 21.37
CA ASN A 121 27.52 -27.51 21.84
C ASN A 121 28.78 -26.62 21.79
N CYS A 122 28.65 -25.36 21.34
CA CYS A 122 29.78 -24.43 21.26
C CYS A 122 30.16 -23.88 22.64
N ASN A 123 31.35 -23.31 22.73
CA ASN A 123 31.79 -22.62 23.93
C ASN A 123 30.87 -21.41 24.23
N PHE A 124 30.60 -21.16 25.51
CA PHE A 124 29.74 -20.08 25.98
C PHE A 124 30.16 -18.71 25.41
N THR A 125 31.46 -18.46 25.26
CA THR A 125 31.99 -17.22 24.66
C THR A 125 31.47 -17.00 23.24
N MET A 126 31.50 -18.04 22.39
CA MET A 126 31.01 -17.97 21.02
C MET A 126 29.48 -17.94 20.96
N GLN A 127 28.82 -18.71 21.82
CA GLN A 127 27.36 -18.72 21.92
C GLN A 127 26.81 -17.33 22.29
N ALA A 128 27.43 -16.66 23.28
CA ALA A 128 27.08 -15.31 23.67
C ALA A 128 27.34 -14.28 22.55
N ALA A 129 28.49 -14.36 21.88
CA ALA A 129 28.84 -13.46 20.78
C ALA A 129 27.84 -13.55 19.60
N ILE A 130 27.48 -14.77 19.21
CA ILE A 130 26.49 -15.04 18.15
C ILE A 130 25.09 -14.55 18.59
N GLY A 131 24.69 -14.84 19.83
CA GLY A 131 23.42 -14.41 20.39
C GLY A 131 23.26 -12.88 20.44
N VAL A 132 24.28 -12.17 20.94
CA VAL A 132 24.30 -10.69 20.96
C VAL A 132 24.22 -10.13 19.54
N SER A 133 24.99 -10.69 18.62
CA SER A 133 24.98 -10.27 17.22
C SER A 133 23.61 -10.43 16.57
N TYR A 134 22.93 -11.55 16.84
CA TYR A 134 21.56 -11.79 16.37
C TYR A 134 20.58 -10.76 16.96
N ILE A 135 20.64 -10.48 18.25
CA ILE A 135 19.76 -9.49 18.90
C ILE A 135 19.97 -8.11 18.28
N VAL A 136 21.22 -7.67 18.10
CA VAL A 136 21.56 -6.38 17.49
C VAL A 136 21.06 -6.29 16.05
N LEU A 137 21.30 -7.33 15.25
CA LEU A 137 20.85 -7.36 13.85
C LEU A 137 19.32 -7.34 13.74
N ASN A 138 18.60 -8.12 14.56
CA ASN A 138 17.13 -8.10 14.57
C ASN A 138 16.60 -6.72 15.00
N GLY A 139 17.22 -6.11 16.01
CA GLY A 139 16.90 -4.74 16.41
C GLY A 139 17.12 -3.75 15.26
N ALA A 140 18.21 -3.87 14.52
CA ALA A 140 18.47 -3.02 13.35
C ALA A 140 17.46 -3.23 12.21
N PHE A 141 17.07 -4.47 11.89
CA PHE A 141 16.01 -4.76 10.92
C PHE A 141 14.67 -4.15 11.34
N TRP A 142 14.34 -4.24 12.63
CA TRP A 142 13.14 -3.63 13.19
C TRP A 142 13.18 -2.10 13.10
N VAL A 143 14.31 -1.46 13.44
CA VAL A 143 14.46 0.00 13.30
C VAL A 143 14.32 0.44 11.83
N VAL A 144 14.85 -0.32 10.88
CA VAL A 144 14.67 -0.03 9.45
C VAL A 144 13.19 0.00 9.07
N SER A 145 12.35 -0.86 9.65
CA SER A 145 10.90 -0.86 9.38
C SER A 145 10.16 0.41 9.84
N LEU A 146 10.77 1.19 10.74
CA LEU A 146 10.25 2.50 11.16
C LEU A 146 10.64 3.64 10.22
N LEU A 147 11.55 3.38 9.26
CA LEU A 147 11.91 4.39 8.27
C LEU A 147 10.73 4.69 7.35
N LYS A 148 10.67 5.93 6.87
CA LYS A 148 9.61 6.36 5.97
C LYS A 148 9.60 5.49 4.70
N LYS A 149 8.39 5.13 4.28
CA LYS A 149 8.11 4.26 3.13
C LYS A 149 8.61 4.84 1.80
N ASP A 150 8.76 6.16 1.72
CA ASP A 150 9.28 6.89 0.55
C ASP A 150 10.73 6.49 0.18
N LYS A 151 11.52 6.00 1.14
CA LYS A 151 12.90 5.56 0.91
C LYS A 151 13.03 4.11 0.44
N PHE A 152 11.96 3.32 0.52
CA PHE A 152 11.99 1.90 0.14
C PHE A 152 11.73 1.67 -1.34
N TRP A 153 10.98 2.59 -1.97
CA TRP A 153 10.55 2.46 -3.34
C TRP A 153 11.30 3.45 -4.21
N ASP A 154 12.07 2.94 -5.17
CA ASP A 154 12.64 3.77 -6.22
C ASP A 154 11.59 3.97 -7.32
N LEU A 155 10.97 5.15 -7.33
CA LEU A 155 9.98 5.55 -8.34
C LEU A 155 10.61 6.39 -9.46
N SER A 156 11.94 6.44 -9.58
CA SER A 156 12.64 7.24 -10.59
C SER A 156 12.28 6.89 -12.03
N ALA A 157 11.75 5.69 -12.27
CA ALA A 157 11.24 5.28 -13.57
C ALA A 157 9.97 6.06 -14.01
N TYR A 158 9.25 6.69 -13.07
CA TYR A 158 8.01 7.41 -13.34
C TYR A 158 8.19 8.92 -13.21
N LYS A 159 7.67 9.67 -14.19
CA LYS A 159 7.57 11.13 -14.11
C LYS A 159 6.29 11.50 -13.36
N VAL A 160 6.42 11.99 -12.13
CA VAL A 160 5.30 12.40 -11.29
C VAL A 160 5.23 13.93 -11.27
N GLU A 161 4.09 14.49 -11.65
CA GLU A 161 3.83 15.92 -11.64
C GLU A 161 2.52 16.20 -10.90
N ASP A 162 2.52 17.21 -10.03
CA ASP A 162 1.29 17.69 -9.40
C ASP A 162 0.55 18.62 -10.37
N ILE A 163 -0.50 18.08 -10.98
CA ILE A 163 -1.38 18.78 -11.92
C ILE A 163 -2.59 19.42 -11.23
N THR A 164 -2.63 19.45 -9.90
CA THR A 164 -3.79 19.93 -9.14
C THR A 164 -4.07 21.40 -9.45
N PRO A 165 -5.26 21.73 -9.98
CA PRO A 165 -5.65 23.12 -10.22
C PRO A 165 -5.66 23.95 -8.93
N ASN A 166 -5.34 25.25 -9.02
CA ASN A 166 -5.23 26.10 -7.83
C ASN A 166 -6.53 26.22 -7.02
N ASP A 167 -7.69 26.10 -7.66
CA ASP A 167 -9.01 26.09 -7.03
C ASP A 167 -9.36 24.76 -6.34
N ALA A 168 -8.64 23.67 -6.66
CA ALA A 168 -8.79 22.37 -6.02
C ALA A 168 -7.75 22.12 -4.91
N LYS A 169 -6.69 22.95 -4.84
CA LYS A 169 -5.70 22.87 -3.77
C LYS A 169 -6.35 23.14 -2.42
N ASN A 170 -5.90 22.42 -1.39
CA ASN A 170 -6.41 22.54 -0.03
C ASN A 170 -7.93 22.33 0.10
N ALA A 171 -8.53 21.44 -0.71
CA ALA A 171 -9.96 21.12 -0.65
C ALA A 171 -10.44 20.59 0.72
N HIS A 172 -9.53 20.18 1.59
CA HIS A 172 -9.80 19.78 2.98
C HIS A 172 -10.06 20.97 3.92
N LEU A 173 -9.72 22.20 3.50
CA LEU A 173 -9.95 23.43 4.28
C LEU A 173 -11.21 24.14 3.81
N ASN A 174 -11.82 24.86 4.75
CA ASN A 174 -12.90 25.78 4.42
C ASN A 174 -12.32 26.98 3.65
N SER A 175 -12.83 27.20 2.44
CA SER A 175 -12.33 28.25 1.54
C SER A 175 -13.07 29.57 1.75
N THR A 176 -14.36 29.50 2.01
CA THR A 176 -15.28 30.64 2.14
C THR A 176 -16.40 30.28 3.12
N ASP A 177 -17.08 31.29 3.66
CA ASP A 177 -18.25 31.10 4.55
C ASP A 177 -19.54 30.75 3.77
N THR A 178 -19.41 30.46 2.47
CA THR A 178 -20.51 29.98 1.64
C THR A 178 -20.65 28.46 1.79
N PHE A 179 -21.85 27.94 1.53
CA PHE A 179 -22.13 26.49 1.61
C PHE A 179 -21.20 25.64 0.72
N GLU A 180 -20.74 26.19 -0.41
CA GLU A 180 -19.76 25.56 -1.30
C GLU A 180 -18.32 25.62 -0.78
N GLY A 181 -18.02 26.57 0.10
CA GLY A 181 -16.71 26.78 0.70
C GLY A 181 -16.41 25.81 1.82
N ILE A 182 -17.42 25.14 2.37
CA ILE A 182 -17.29 24.19 3.47
C ILE A 182 -16.69 22.88 2.95
N ALA A 183 -15.66 22.37 3.62
CA ALA A 183 -15.08 21.07 3.31
C ALA A 183 -16.14 19.97 3.47
N SER A 184 -16.47 19.28 2.38
CA SER A 184 -17.49 18.23 2.35
C SER A 184 -17.16 17.17 1.32
N PHE A 185 -17.67 15.95 1.55
CA PHE A 185 -17.54 14.83 0.62
C PHE A 185 -18.10 15.16 -0.77
N THR A 186 -19.23 15.88 -0.82
CA THR A 186 -19.85 16.29 -2.08
C THR A 186 -18.99 17.28 -2.86
N ARG A 187 -18.30 18.20 -2.16
CA ARG A 187 -17.37 19.14 -2.76
C ARG A 187 -16.16 18.43 -3.39
N THR A 188 -15.54 17.49 -2.66
CA THR A 188 -14.39 16.72 -3.18
C THR A 188 -14.81 15.77 -4.31
N MET A 189 -16.01 15.21 -4.24
CA MET A 189 -16.58 14.41 -5.33
C MET A 189 -16.83 15.25 -6.58
N TRP A 190 -17.40 16.45 -6.42
CA TRP A 190 -17.57 17.40 -7.52
C TRP A 190 -16.24 17.75 -8.19
N TYR A 191 -15.21 18.07 -7.39
CA TYR A 191 -13.88 18.36 -7.92
C TYR A 191 -13.31 17.20 -8.73
N SER A 192 -13.58 15.96 -8.32
CA SER A 192 -13.17 14.77 -9.06
C SER A 192 -13.96 14.62 -10.36
N ILE A 193 -15.30 14.73 -10.32
CA ILE A 193 -16.19 14.65 -11.50
C ILE A 193 -15.83 15.71 -12.54
N ARG A 194 -15.53 16.94 -12.10
CA ARG A 194 -15.08 18.06 -12.93
C ARG A 194 -13.84 17.71 -13.75
N GLU A 195 -12.84 17.09 -13.13
CA GLU A 195 -11.58 16.75 -13.78
C GLU A 195 -11.64 15.45 -14.60
N THR A 196 -12.61 14.57 -14.31
CA THR A 196 -12.84 13.33 -15.07
C THR A 196 -13.83 13.50 -16.22
N LYS A 197 -14.75 14.48 -16.11
CA LYS A 197 -15.88 14.73 -17.03
C LYS A 197 -16.77 13.51 -17.27
N ARG A 198 -16.78 12.59 -16.30
CA ARG A 198 -17.45 11.29 -16.33
C ARG A 198 -17.87 10.90 -14.92
N ILE A 199 -19.02 10.25 -14.81
CA ILE A 199 -19.60 9.79 -13.52
C ILE A 199 -19.63 8.27 -13.36
N ASP A 200 -19.27 7.50 -14.39
CA ASP A 200 -19.34 6.02 -14.36
C ASP A 200 -18.60 5.40 -13.18
N TRP A 201 -17.45 5.98 -12.83
CA TRP A 201 -16.62 5.54 -11.72
C TRP A 201 -17.31 5.76 -10.36
N VAL A 202 -18.15 6.79 -10.23
CA VAL A 202 -18.88 7.09 -8.98
C VAL A 202 -19.87 5.97 -8.70
N LYS A 203 -20.60 5.53 -9.73
CA LYS A 203 -21.56 4.43 -9.63
C LYS A 203 -20.86 3.09 -9.40
N LYS A 204 -19.79 2.79 -10.16
CA LYS A 204 -19.02 1.54 -10.03
C LYS A 204 -18.32 1.40 -8.67
N SER A 205 -17.85 2.50 -8.08
CA SER A 205 -17.18 2.49 -6.77
C SER A 205 -18.12 2.57 -5.57
N GLY A 206 -19.44 2.71 -5.78
CA GLY A 206 -20.40 2.95 -4.70
C GLY A 206 -20.09 4.25 -3.93
N ALA A 207 -19.56 5.26 -4.62
CA ALA A 207 -19.24 6.56 -4.01
C ALA A 207 -20.50 7.38 -3.70
N ALA A 208 -21.60 7.14 -4.41
CA ALA A 208 -22.91 7.72 -4.14
C ALA A 208 -23.99 6.63 -3.99
N PRO A 209 -25.02 6.83 -3.17
CA PRO A 209 -26.18 5.94 -3.09
C PRO A 209 -26.90 5.76 -4.42
N THR A 210 -27.42 4.55 -4.69
CA THR A 210 -28.20 4.23 -5.90
C THR A 210 -29.66 4.66 -5.76
N THR A 211 -29.88 5.96 -5.59
CA THR A 211 -31.23 6.55 -5.51
C THR A 211 -31.48 7.45 -6.72
N PRO A 212 -32.74 7.60 -7.19
CA PRO A 212 -33.05 8.45 -8.34
C PRO A 212 -32.58 9.90 -8.21
N GLN A 213 -32.58 10.44 -6.99
CA GLN A 213 -32.15 11.81 -6.69
C GLN A 213 -30.64 11.97 -6.83
N TRP A 214 -29.89 10.97 -6.37
CA TRP A 214 -28.44 10.93 -6.58
C TRP A 214 -28.10 10.75 -8.06
N ASP A 215 -28.86 9.96 -8.81
CA ASP A 215 -28.69 9.83 -10.25
C ASP A 215 -28.97 11.16 -10.98
N GLU A 216 -30.01 11.88 -10.59
CA GLU A 216 -30.32 13.22 -11.12
C GLU A 216 -29.18 14.21 -10.84
N TRP A 217 -28.70 14.27 -9.60
CA TRP A 217 -27.58 15.14 -9.23
C TRP A 217 -26.29 14.78 -10.00
N LEU A 218 -25.99 13.49 -10.15
CA LEU A 218 -24.82 13.03 -10.88
C LEU A 218 -24.90 13.38 -12.37
N ASN A 219 -26.07 13.25 -12.99
CA ASN A 219 -26.27 13.61 -14.39
C ASN A 219 -26.07 15.12 -14.60
N LEU A 220 -26.58 15.96 -13.69
CA LEU A 220 -26.35 17.41 -13.71
C LEU A 220 -24.87 17.74 -13.53
N ALA A 221 -24.20 17.09 -12.57
CA ALA A 221 -22.77 17.24 -12.36
C ALA A 221 -21.96 16.87 -13.60
N GLU A 222 -22.32 15.79 -14.30
CA GLU A 222 -21.66 15.40 -15.54
C GLU A 222 -21.82 16.44 -16.64
N GLN A 223 -23.03 16.98 -16.82
CA GLN A 223 -23.30 18.01 -17.81
C GLN A 223 -22.49 19.30 -17.54
N GLU A 224 -22.47 19.76 -16.29
CA GLU A 224 -21.72 20.95 -15.90
C GLU A 224 -20.20 20.74 -16.03
N ALA A 225 -19.71 19.55 -15.70
CA ALA A 225 -18.31 19.18 -15.92
C ALA A 225 -17.94 19.16 -17.42
N GLN A 226 -18.83 18.68 -18.28
CA GLN A 226 -18.64 18.69 -19.74
C GLN A 226 -18.66 20.12 -20.31
N ASN A 227 -19.54 20.99 -19.79
CA ASN A 227 -19.62 22.41 -20.13
C ASN A 227 -18.43 23.23 -19.61
N GLY A 228 -17.60 22.65 -18.73
CA GLY A 228 -16.43 23.32 -18.15
C GLY A 228 -16.79 24.34 -17.07
N ASN A 229 -18.01 24.27 -16.51
CA ASN A 229 -18.45 25.18 -15.46
C ASN A 229 -17.79 24.81 -14.13
N ARG A 230 -16.75 25.55 -13.75
CA ARG A 230 -16.01 25.30 -12.50
C ARG A 230 -16.71 25.87 -11.26
N GLU A 231 -17.62 26.83 -11.44
CA GLU A 231 -18.30 27.57 -10.36
C GLU A 231 -19.69 27.00 -10.05
N TRP A 232 -20.04 25.85 -10.64
CA TRP A 232 -21.31 25.19 -10.35
C TRP A 232 -21.44 24.86 -8.85
N SER A 233 -22.58 25.25 -8.29
CA SER A 233 -22.89 25.13 -6.86
C SER A 233 -23.27 23.68 -6.49
N ALA A 234 -22.31 22.77 -6.55
CA ALA A 234 -22.54 21.34 -6.45
C ALA A 234 -23.15 20.91 -5.10
N VAL A 235 -22.67 21.49 -3.99
CA VAL A 235 -23.13 21.14 -2.64
C VAL A 235 -24.56 21.66 -2.42
N GLN A 236 -24.87 22.89 -2.86
CA GLN A 236 -26.21 23.46 -2.78
C GLN A 236 -27.22 22.70 -3.65
N GLN A 237 -26.82 22.29 -4.87
CA GLN A 237 -27.70 21.48 -5.72
C GLN A 237 -27.97 20.11 -5.10
N ARG A 238 -26.98 19.50 -4.43
CA ARG A 238 -27.20 18.26 -3.69
C ARG A 238 -28.24 18.46 -2.60
N GLU A 239 -28.12 19.52 -1.81
CA GLU A 239 -29.09 19.82 -0.75
C GLU A 239 -30.51 20.03 -1.31
N LYS A 240 -30.64 20.68 -2.47
CA LYS A 240 -31.94 20.89 -3.12
C LYS A 240 -32.57 19.60 -3.63
N ILE A 241 -31.79 18.71 -4.24
CA ILE A 241 -32.31 17.51 -4.92
C ILE A 241 -32.43 16.34 -3.94
N VAL A 242 -31.37 16.07 -3.19
CA VAL A 242 -31.28 14.94 -2.25
C VAL A 242 -31.81 15.32 -0.87
N GLY A 243 -31.47 16.51 -0.38
CA GLY A 243 -31.83 16.95 0.98
C GLY A 243 -33.33 17.12 1.21
N GLN A 244 -34.15 17.24 0.15
CA GLN A 244 -35.62 17.24 0.28
C GLN A 244 -36.17 15.87 0.70
N VAL A 245 -35.51 14.76 0.33
CA VAL A 245 -35.98 13.40 0.62
C VAL A 245 -35.56 12.93 2.00
N ASP A 246 -34.33 13.24 2.43
CA ASP A 246 -33.87 12.93 3.79
C ASP A 246 -34.79 13.54 4.85
N ARG A 247 -35.35 14.73 4.58
CA ARG A 247 -36.30 15.41 5.47
C ARG A 247 -37.69 14.79 5.45
N VAL A 248 -38.16 14.28 4.31
CA VAL A 248 -39.48 13.61 4.18
C VAL A 248 -39.43 12.21 4.81
N VAL A 249 -38.36 11.45 4.56
CA VAL A 249 -38.15 10.13 5.17
C VAL A 249 -38.02 10.23 6.69
N SER A 250 -37.38 11.30 7.21
CA SER A 250 -37.27 11.54 8.65
C SER A 250 -38.60 11.92 9.33
N HIS A 251 -39.61 12.38 8.59
CA HIS A 251 -40.90 12.79 9.15
C HIS A 251 -41.94 11.67 9.20
N ASP A 252 -41.87 10.71 8.27
CA ASP A 252 -42.84 9.60 8.15
C ASP A 252 -42.28 8.23 8.59
N ALA A 253 -41.00 8.14 8.94
CA ALA A 253 -40.44 6.91 9.51
C ALA A 253 -40.63 6.86 11.04
N ALA A 254 -41.32 5.83 11.52
CA ALA A 254 -41.05 5.28 12.85
C ALA A 254 -39.54 5.05 12.98
N PRO A 255 -38.93 5.09 14.19
CA PRO A 255 -37.48 5.00 14.33
C PRO A 255 -36.98 3.64 13.82
N VAL A 256 -36.62 3.61 12.54
CA VAL A 256 -35.91 2.50 11.94
C VAL A 256 -34.45 2.76 12.27
N ASP A 257 -33.92 1.87 13.11
CA ASP A 257 -32.54 1.82 13.55
C ASP A 257 -31.61 1.65 12.34
N ASN A 258 -31.30 2.75 11.66
CA ASN A 258 -30.34 2.81 10.55
C ASN A 258 -28.91 2.92 11.09
N LEU A 259 -28.56 2.02 12.00
CA LEU A 259 -27.19 1.72 12.40
C LEU A 259 -26.76 0.33 11.91
N GLU A 260 -27.14 -0.04 10.68
CA GLU A 260 -26.41 -1.07 9.92
C GLU A 260 -25.45 -0.42 8.93
N GLN A 261 -24.60 0.45 9.46
CA GLN A 261 -23.27 0.68 8.91
C GLN A 261 -22.40 -0.54 9.28
N HIS A 262 -22.70 -1.70 8.69
CA HIS A 262 -21.91 -2.90 8.89
C HIS A 262 -20.61 -2.83 8.06
N VAL A 263 -19.59 -2.28 8.69
CA VAL A 263 -18.23 -2.84 8.62
C VAL A 263 -17.81 -3.07 10.07
N PRO A 264 -17.43 -4.29 10.48
CA PRO A 264 -17.09 -4.57 11.87
C PRO A 264 -15.98 -3.61 12.31
N ALA A 265 -16.21 -2.93 13.43
CA ALA A 265 -15.22 -2.12 14.11
C ALA A 265 -14.07 -3.03 14.54
N VAL A 266 -13.04 -3.15 13.69
CA VAL A 266 -11.71 -3.49 14.18
C VAL A 266 -11.15 -2.20 14.72
N GLU A 267 -11.34 -2.00 16.01
CA GLU A 267 -10.74 -0.94 16.80
C GLU A 267 -9.21 -1.09 16.70
N VAL A 268 -8.61 -0.32 15.79
CA VAL A 268 -7.15 -0.19 15.73
C VAL A 268 -6.76 0.71 16.89
N GLN A 269 -6.31 0.10 17.99
CA GLN A 269 -5.66 0.81 19.08
C GLN A 269 -4.51 1.64 18.50
N LEU A 270 -4.64 2.97 18.53
CA LEU A 270 -3.54 3.88 18.29
C LEU A 270 -2.45 3.56 19.31
N PRO A 271 -1.17 3.37 18.91
CA PRO A 271 -0.10 3.21 19.88
C PRO A 271 -0.07 4.48 20.74
N ALA A 272 -0.23 4.29 22.04
CA ALA A 272 -0.12 5.35 23.02
C ALA A 272 1.19 6.09 22.80
N THR A 273 1.09 7.40 22.61
CA THR A 273 2.23 8.31 22.60
C THR A 273 3.02 8.11 23.88
N ARG A 274 4.25 7.60 23.74
CA ARG A 274 5.29 7.73 24.75
C ARG A 274 6.64 7.93 24.09
#